data_AF-A0A3Q7HE20-F1
#
_entry.id   AF-A0A3Q7HE20-F1
#
_cell.length_a   1.000
_cell.length_b   1.000
_cell.length_c   1.000
_cell.angle_alpha   90.00
_cell.angle_beta   90.00
_cell.angle_gamma   90.00
#
_symmetry.space_group_name_H-M   'P 1'
#
loop_
_entity.id
_entity.type
_entity.pdbx_description
1 polymer ?
#
loop_
_entity_poly.entity_id
_entity_poly.type
_entity_poly.pdbx_seq_one_letter_code
_entity_poly.pdbx_strand_id
1 'polypeptide(L)'
;MLGKYDHNEWYYIGSNSESYVQNNYFSFDMAFGGGGYAISQPLAMVLARVLDSCLMRYPSLYGSDARIFSCLAELGVSLTHEPGFHQDDLWGNLFGLLSSHPLSPLLSLHHIEDVQSIFPNMTKIQALQHLFKAANVDPARISQQTICYDRENSLSIAVAWGYAIQVYEGNIKVPELITVLRSFDSWDKDKRRPYFMFKTKVESRGPCKKMVAFLDSVDSNGDKVWTNYTRHRVVGKTCTKDGNKVIKNLEEIRVHSSKLDTYTRQVRAPRRHCCDISLSSQNSMDIHIRPCGIDELITMSP
;
A
#
# COMPACT_ATOMS: atom_id res chain seq x y z
N MET A 1 9.35 5.75 11.21
CA MET A 1 8.60 6.77 10.43
C MET A 1 8.73 8.15 11.05
N LEU A 2 8.17 8.41 12.25
CA LEU A 2 8.13 9.77 12.82
C LEU A 2 9.50 10.39 13.14
N GLY A 3 10.55 9.59 13.31
CA GLY A 3 11.91 10.08 13.60
C GLY A 3 12.54 10.95 12.50
N LYS A 4 11.88 11.19 11.36
CA LYS A 4 12.34 12.18 10.38
C LYS A 4 12.00 13.63 10.75
N TYR A 5 11.01 13.83 11.64
CA TYR A 5 10.55 15.14 12.12
C TYR A 5 11.26 15.56 13.39
N ASP A 6 11.49 16.87 13.57
CA ASP A 6 11.98 17.41 14.84
C ASP A 6 10.84 17.43 15.86
N HIS A 7 10.92 16.58 16.88
CA HIS A 7 9.85 16.46 17.88
C HIS A 7 9.68 17.70 18.77
N ASN A 8 10.59 18.69 18.69
CA ASN A 8 10.48 19.98 19.37
C ASN A 8 9.67 21.03 18.60
N GLU A 9 9.39 20.77 17.32
CA GLU A 9 8.57 21.64 16.47
C GLU A 9 7.09 21.24 16.52
N TRP A 10 6.22 22.13 16.05
CA TRP A 10 4.78 21.88 16.01
C TRP A 10 4.39 21.09 14.76
N TYR A 11 4.00 19.84 14.97
CA TYR A 11 3.58 18.93 13.90
C TYR A 11 2.20 18.33 14.15
N TYR A 12 1.35 18.45 13.14
CA TYR A 12 0.12 17.67 12.96
C TYR A 12 0.33 16.76 11.76
N ILE A 13 0.50 15.46 11.99
CA ILE A 13 0.96 14.50 10.98
C ILE A 13 -0.11 13.43 10.75
N GLY A 14 -0.55 13.24 9.52
CA GLY A 14 -1.56 12.24 9.19
C GLY A 14 -1.85 12.24 7.69
N SER A 15 -3.00 11.71 7.29
CA SER A 15 -3.42 11.71 5.89
C SER A 15 -4.91 11.94 5.73
N ASN A 16 -5.24 12.32 4.51
CA ASN A 16 -6.59 12.48 4.01
C ASN A 16 -7.27 11.13 3.78
N SER A 17 -8.58 11.22 3.53
CA SER A 17 -9.34 10.10 3.00
C SER A 17 -8.95 9.78 1.55
N GLU A 18 -9.02 8.51 1.17
CA GLU A 18 -8.93 8.06 -0.22
C GLU A 18 -10.10 8.57 -1.08
N SER A 19 -11.23 8.91 -0.45
CA SER A 19 -12.43 9.46 -1.10
C SER A 19 -12.34 10.97 -1.28
N TYR A 20 -12.48 11.43 -2.53
CA TYR A 20 -12.51 12.86 -2.83
C TYR A 20 -13.69 13.57 -2.13
N VAL A 21 -14.86 12.93 -2.09
CA VAL A 21 -16.07 13.54 -1.54
C VAL A 21 -15.96 13.72 -0.03
N GLN A 22 -15.35 12.77 0.68
CA GLN A 22 -15.07 12.91 2.10
C GLN A 22 -14.15 14.10 2.36
N ASN A 23 -13.07 14.25 1.59
CA ASN A 23 -12.19 15.42 1.70
C ASN A 23 -12.88 16.73 1.34
N ASN A 24 -13.74 16.73 0.31
CA ASN A 24 -14.50 17.92 -0.09
C ASN A 24 -15.54 18.32 0.96
N TYR A 25 -16.08 17.38 1.73
CA TYR A 25 -17.03 17.65 2.80
C TYR A 25 -16.34 18.12 4.09
N PHE A 26 -15.24 17.47 4.47
CA PHE A 26 -14.50 17.80 5.70
C PHE A 26 -13.41 18.85 5.46
N SER A 27 -12.29 18.45 4.87
CA SER A 27 -11.20 19.32 4.45
C SER A 27 -10.14 18.50 3.71
N PHE A 28 -9.45 19.12 2.74
CA PHE A 28 -8.24 18.57 2.13
C PHE A 28 -7.00 18.75 3.02
N ASP A 29 -7.10 19.52 4.10
CA ASP A 29 -6.02 19.81 5.05
C ASP A 29 -6.23 19.14 6.42
N MET A 30 -7.17 18.20 6.51
CA MET A 30 -7.49 17.46 7.74
C MET A 30 -6.97 16.02 7.65
N ALA A 31 -6.28 15.56 8.70
CA ALA A 31 -6.06 14.14 8.90
C ALA A 31 -7.33 13.48 9.44
N PHE A 32 -7.77 12.41 8.78
CA PHE A 32 -8.96 11.68 9.16
C PHE A 32 -8.71 10.78 10.38
N GLY A 33 -9.63 10.81 11.33
CA GLY A 33 -9.44 10.16 12.63
C GLY A 33 -9.36 8.64 12.58
N GLY A 34 -10.07 7.99 11.66
CA GLY A 34 -10.07 6.53 11.51
C GLY A 34 -8.75 5.99 10.96
N GLY A 35 -8.16 6.70 9.99
CA GLY A 35 -6.78 6.46 9.56
C GLY A 35 -5.77 6.81 10.64
N GLY A 36 -6.11 7.71 11.55
CA GLY A 36 -5.25 8.11 12.65
C GLY A 36 -4.23 9.17 12.25
N TYR A 37 -3.68 9.83 13.26
CA TYR A 37 -2.71 10.90 13.11
C TYR A 37 -1.85 11.02 14.37
N ALA A 38 -0.74 11.73 14.25
CA ALA A 38 0.18 12.06 15.34
C ALA A 38 0.23 13.58 15.53
N ILE A 39 0.35 14.01 16.78
CA ILE A 39 0.60 15.40 17.15
C ILE A 39 1.89 15.43 17.97
N SER A 40 2.82 16.31 17.61
CA SER A 40 4.06 16.52 18.38
C SER A 40 3.75 16.93 19.82
N GLN A 41 4.57 16.51 20.77
CA GLN A 41 4.42 16.84 22.19
C GLN A 41 4.20 18.35 22.46
N PRO A 42 5.02 19.29 21.96
CA PRO A 42 4.83 20.73 22.25
C PRO A 42 3.48 21.25 21.75
N LEU A 43 3.04 20.82 20.55
CA LEU A 43 1.73 21.18 20.01
C LEU A 43 0.59 20.60 20.85
N ALA A 44 0.70 19.34 21.28
CA ALA A 44 -0.30 18.70 22.13
C ALA A 44 -0.47 19.42 23.47
N MET A 45 0.62 19.90 24.08
CA MET A 45 0.57 20.69 25.32
C MET A 45 -0.18 22.02 25.15
N VAL A 46 0.02 22.71 24.02
CA VAL A 46 -0.70 23.95 23.73
C VAL A 46 -2.16 23.67 23.42
N LEU A 47 -2.44 22.68 22.56
CA LEU A 47 -3.80 22.26 22.23
C LEU A 47 -4.60 21.93 23.48
N ALA A 48 -4.04 21.16 24.43
CA ALA A 48 -4.72 20.78 25.67
C ALA A 48 -5.16 21.98 26.52
N ARG A 49 -4.46 23.12 26.47
CA ARG A 49 -4.82 24.34 27.22
C ARG A 49 -5.96 25.11 26.59
N VAL A 50 -6.11 25.02 25.27
CA VAL A 50 -7.11 25.80 24.50
C VAL A 50 -8.30 24.96 24.03
N LEU A 51 -8.21 23.63 24.15
CA LEU A 51 -9.15 22.68 23.55
C LEU A 51 -10.60 22.96 23.96
N ASP A 52 -10.89 23.11 25.26
CA ASP A 52 -12.26 23.34 25.73
C ASP A 52 -12.88 24.61 25.13
N SER A 53 -12.11 25.70 25.10
CA SER A 53 -12.55 26.96 24.50
C SER A 53 -12.80 26.82 23.00
N CYS A 54 -11.92 26.09 22.30
CA CYS A 54 -12.05 25.82 20.88
C CYS A 54 -13.29 24.94 20.57
N LEU A 55 -13.51 23.86 21.31
CA LEU A 55 -14.64 22.96 21.09
C LEU A 55 -15.99 23.69 21.21
N MET A 56 -16.08 24.70 22.07
CA MET A 56 -17.27 25.54 22.21
C MET A 56 -17.57 26.41 20.97
N ARG A 57 -16.57 26.71 20.13
CA ARG A 57 -16.75 27.45 18.86
C ARG A 57 -17.18 26.57 17.70
N TYR A 58 -16.92 25.26 17.78
CA TYR A 58 -17.22 24.31 16.71
C TYR A 58 -18.22 23.20 17.11
N PRO A 59 -19.35 23.52 17.78
CA PRO A 59 -20.27 22.49 18.28
C PRO A 59 -21.00 21.74 17.14
N SER A 60 -21.12 22.37 15.97
CA SER A 60 -21.81 21.82 14.80
C SER A 60 -20.93 20.94 13.91
N LEU A 61 -19.62 20.90 14.11
CA LEU A 61 -18.75 20.04 13.33
C LEU A 61 -18.98 18.57 13.69
N TYR A 62 -19.15 17.75 12.65
CA TYR A 62 -19.27 16.31 12.73
C TYR A 62 -17.89 15.66 12.82
N GLY A 63 -17.74 14.65 13.69
CA GLY A 63 -16.46 13.98 13.92
C GLY A 63 -15.56 14.70 14.92
N SER A 64 -14.79 13.92 15.68
CA SER A 64 -13.79 14.47 16.62
C SER A 64 -12.57 15.02 15.89
N ASP A 65 -12.19 14.41 14.77
CA ASP A 65 -11.11 14.83 13.89
C ASP A 65 -11.35 16.22 13.27
N ALA A 66 -12.55 16.52 12.76
CA ALA A 66 -12.88 17.84 12.23
C ALA A 66 -12.75 18.95 13.29
N ARG A 67 -13.10 18.64 14.54
CA ARG A 67 -12.96 19.57 15.68
C ARG A 67 -11.49 19.78 16.04
N ILE A 68 -10.72 18.70 16.15
CA ILE A 68 -9.28 18.79 16.43
C ILE A 68 -8.55 19.56 15.33
N PHE A 69 -8.84 19.27 14.06
CA PHE A 69 -8.33 20.02 12.91
C PHE A 69 -8.63 21.51 13.03
N SER A 70 -9.88 21.88 13.36
CA SER A 70 -10.26 23.29 13.50
C SER A 70 -9.49 23.99 14.63
N CYS A 71 -9.28 23.31 15.76
CA CYS A 71 -8.47 23.84 16.86
C CYS A 71 -6.99 23.99 16.49
N LEU A 72 -6.44 23.06 15.73
CA LEU A 72 -5.06 23.15 15.24
C LEU A 72 -4.91 24.28 14.20
N ALA A 73 -5.93 24.50 13.37
CA ALA A 73 -5.98 25.61 12.43
C ALA A 73 -6.03 26.97 13.15
N GLU A 74 -6.74 27.10 14.28
CA GLU A 74 -6.69 28.31 15.12
C GLU A 74 -5.29 28.58 15.70
N LEU A 75 -4.52 27.52 15.97
CA LEU A 75 -3.12 27.61 16.38
C LEU A 75 -2.16 27.86 15.19
N GLY A 76 -2.68 27.92 13.96
CA GLY A 76 -1.89 28.15 12.75
C GLY A 76 -1.09 26.94 12.28
N VAL A 77 -1.42 25.72 12.71
CA VAL A 77 -0.72 24.50 12.31
C VAL A 77 -1.47 23.77 11.20
N SER A 78 -0.81 23.60 10.06
CA SER A 78 -1.32 22.83 8.93
C SER A 78 -0.96 21.35 9.00
N LEU A 79 -1.71 20.53 8.27
CA LEU A 79 -1.42 19.11 8.12
C LEU A 79 -0.08 18.88 7.42
N THR A 80 0.71 17.98 8.01
CA THR A 80 1.89 17.36 7.41
C THR A 80 1.50 15.98 6.90
N HIS A 81 1.42 15.82 5.57
CA HIS A 81 0.91 14.59 4.97
C HIS A 81 1.90 13.42 5.12
N GLU A 82 1.40 12.31 5.63
CA GLU A 82 2.05 11.00 5.65
C GLU A 82 1.17 9.96 4.95
N PRO A 83 1.46 9.61 3.68
CA PRO A 83 0.62 8.74 2.87
C PRO A 83 0.43 7.29 3.37
N GLY A 84 1.03 6.94 4.50
CA GLY A 84 0.89 5.62 5.12
C GLY A 84 -0.29 5.49 6.08
N PHE A 85 -0.92 6.60 6.46
CA PHE A 85 -2.17 6.57 7.20
C PHE A 85 -3.33 6.45 6.21
N HIS A 86 -4.15 5.41 6.35
CA HIS A 86 -5.30 5.19 5.46
C HIS A 86 -6.60 5.21 6.24
N GLN A 87 -7.47 6.13 5.86
CA GLN A 87 -8.84 6.19 6.35
C GLN A 87 -9.71 5.11 5.69
N ASP A 88 -9.28 4.60 4.53
CA ASP A 88 -9.90 3.48 3.83
C ASP A 88 -11.42 3.67 3.64
N ASP A 89 -11.85 4.90 3.33
CA ASP A 89 -13.23 5.19 2.91
C ASP A 89 -13.44 4.62 1.49
N LEU A 90 -13.40 3.30 1.39
CA LEU A 90 -13.47 2.47 0.21
C LEU A 90 -14.30 1.23 0.54
N TRP A 91 -15.07 0.74 -0.42
CA TRP A 91 -15.85 -0.50 -0.28
C TRP A 91 -15.31 -1.60 -1.19
N GLY A 92 -15.67 -2.85 -0.89
CA GLY A 92 -15.39 -3.97 -1.78
C GLY A 92 -13.98 -4.52 -1.56
N ASN A 93 -13.17 -4.63 -2.61
CA ASN A 93 -11.89 -5.35 -2.55
C ASN A 93 -10.70 -4.38 -2.55
N LEU A 94 -9.95 -4.31 -1.45
CA LEU A 94 -8.75 -3.46 -1.28
C LEU A 94 -7.51 -3.93 -2.05
N PHE A 95 -7.58 -5.02 -2.81
CA PHE A 95 -6.44 -5.61 -3.52
C PHE A 95 -5.62 -4.58 -4.31
N GLY A 96 -6.27 -3.70 -5.06
CA GLY A 96 -5.59 -2.68 -5.85
C GLY A 96 -4.77 -1.70 -5.03
N LEU A 97 -5.33 -1.25 -3.89
CA LEU A 97 -4.68 -0.32 -2.96
C LEU A 97 -3.46 -1.00 -2.33
N LEU A 98 -3.65 -2.17 -1.72
CA LEU A 98 -2.59 -2.90 -1.02
C LEU A 98 -1.51 -3.46 -1.96
N SER A 99 -1.84 -3.76 -3.22
CA SER A 99 -0.87 -4.27 -4.20
C SER A 99 -0.07 -3.17 -4.92
N SER A 100 -0.45 -1.91 -4.72
CA SER A 100 0.16 -0.73 -5.36
C SER A 100 0.54 0.34 -4.34
N HIS A 101 0.66 -0.03 -3.07
CA HIS A 101 0.97 0.92 -2.01
C HIS A 101 2.31 1.64 -2.32
N PRO A 102 2.38 2.96 -2.07
CA PRO A 102 3.59 3.75 -2.29
C PRO A 102 4.77 3.27 -1.43
N LEU A 103 5.90 3.94 -1.59
CA LEU A 103 7.13 3.65 -0.86
C LEU A 103 7.13 4.18 0.59
N SER A 104 6.07 4.87 1.02
CA SER A 104 5.88 5.14 2.44
C SER A 104 5.65 3.82 3.17
N PRO A 105 6.00 3.72 4.46
CA PRO A 105 5.52 2.63 5.30
C PRO A 105 3.99 2.67 5.35
N LEU A 106 3.34 1.51 5.29
CA LEU A 106 1.92 1.37 5.62
C LEU A 106 1.79 1.43 7.16
N LEU A 107 0.98 2.34 7.68
CA LEU A 107 0.91 2.63 9.12
C LEU A 107 -0.41 2.21 9.74
N SER A 108 -1.50 2.46 9.03
CA SER A 108 -2.84 2.12 9.46
C SER A 108 -3.70 1.77 8.27
N LEU A 109 -4.65 0.90 8.53
CA LEU A 109 -5.77 0.61 7.66
C LEU A 109 -7.02 0.74 8.51
N HIS A 110 -8.04 1.38 7.98
CA HIS A 110 -9.32 1.58 8.65
C HIS A 110 -10.43 0.84 7.88
N HIS A 111 -11.63 0.71 8.45
CA HIS A 111 -12.76 0.00 7.83
C HIS A 111 -12.44 -1.40 7.27
N ILE A 112 -11.43 -2.08 7.81
CA ILE A 112 -10.98 -3.38 7.29
C ILE A 112 -12.05 -4.48 7.50
N GLU A 113 -12.91 -4.27 8.50
CA GLU A 113 -14.10 -5.06 8.82
C GLU A 113 -15.23 -4.88 7.81
N ASP A 114 -15.22 -3.81 7.02
CA ASP A 114 -16.27 -3.41 6.09
C ASP A 114 -15.94 -3.80 4.63
N VAL A 115 -14.67 -4.09 4.35
CA VAL A 115 -14.20 -4.56 3.04
C VAL A 115 -14.21 -6.09 2.94
N GLN A 116 -14.00 -6.62 1.73
CA GLN A 116 -13.78 -8.05 1.49
C GLN A 116 -12.49 -8.52 2.15
N SER A 117 -12.40 -9.82 2.44
CA SER A 117 -11.17 -10.42 2.96
C SER A 117 -10.00 -10.15 2.00
N ILE A 118 -8.89 -9.63 2.54
CA ILE A 118 -7.72 -9.22 1.76
C ILE A 118 -6.93 -10.42 1.20
N PHE A 119 -7.12 -11.61 1.78
CA PHE A 119 -6.57 -12.87 1.30
C PHE A 119 -7.68 -13.82 0.84
N PRO A 120 -7.50 -14.58 -0.25
CA PRO A 120 -8.46 -15.57 -0.69
C PRO A 120 -8.58 -16.71 0.33
N ASN A 121 -9.77 -17.32 0.43
CA ASN A 121 -10.05 -18.49 1.28
C ASN A 121 -9.78 -18.28 2.79
N MET A 122 -9.70 -17.02 3.25
CA MET A 122 -9.56 -16.67 4.66
C MET A 122 -10.72 -15.76 5.09
N THR A 123 -11.17 -15.89 6.34
CA THR A 123 -12.03 -14.88 6.96
C THR A 123 -11.26 -13.56 7.14
N LYS A 124 -11.96 -12.43 7.34
CA LYS A 124 -11.32 -11.11 7.50
C LYS A 124 -10.29 -11.11 8.65
N ILE A 125 -10.63 -11.72 9.79
CA ILE A 125 -9.73 -11.82 10.95
C ILE A 125 -8.51 -12.70 10.65
N GLN A 126 -8.71 -13.86 10.01
CA GLN A 126 -7.60 -14.74 9.62
C GLN A 126 -6.67 -14.03 8.62
N ALA A 127 -7.24 -13.30 7.65
CA ALA A 127 -6.49 -12.54 6.66
C ALA A 127 -5.65 -11.43 7.31
N LEU A 128 -6.20 -10.73 8.30
CA LEU A 128 -5.46 -9.75 9.10
C LEU A 128 -4.33 -10.41 9.89
N GLN A 129 -4.63 -11.46 10.66
CA GLN A 129 -3.61 -12.21 11.40
C GLN A 129 -2.49 -12.70 10.48
N HIS A 130 -2.83 -13.12 9.26
CA HIS A 130 -1.87 -13.53 8.25
C HIS A 130 -1.00 -12.38 7.73
N LEU A 131 -1.60 -11.22 7.42
CA LEU A 131 -0.86 -10.01 7.05
C LEU A 131 0.14 -9.59 8.14
N PHE A 132 -0.30 -9.66 9.40
CA PHE A 132 0.52 -9.30 10.56
C PHE A 132 1.72 -10.22 10.76
N LYS A 133 1.69 -11.48 10.27
CA LYS A 133 2.91 -12.32 10.27
C LYS A 133 4.02 -11.65 9.46
N ALA A 134 3.72 -11.10 8.29
CA ALA A 134 4.69 -10.40 7.46
C ALA A 134 5.05 -9.02 8.04
N ALA A 135 4.06 -8.27 8.52
CA ALA A 135 4.28 -6.98 9.17
C ALA A 135 5.21 -7.09 10.39
N ASN A 136 5.14 -8.18 11.16
CA ASN A 136 6.02 -8.41 12.31
C ASN A 136 7.46 -8.75 11.92
N VAL A 137 7.71 -9.20 10.68
CA VAL A 137 9.03 -9.60 10.20
C VAL A 137 9.80 -8.43 9.58
N ASP A 138 9.15 -7.66 8.69
CA ASP A 138 9.71 -6.45 8.06
C ASP A 138 8.61 -5.36 7.93
N PRO A 139 8.27 -4.67 9.04
CA PRO A 139 7.14 -3.73 9.09
C PRO A 139 7.31 -2.55 8.12
N ALA A 140 8.56 -2.16 7.84
CA ALA A 140 8.82 -1.04 6.95
C ALA A 140 8.55 -1.37 5.48
N ARG A 141 8.48 -2.67 5.11
CA ARG A 141 8.30 -3.12 3.72
C ARG A 141 6.89 -3.64 3.42
N ILE A 142 6.05 -3.85 4.42
CA ILE A 142 4.70 -4.41 4.20
C ILE A 142 3.93 -3.60 3.14
N SER A 143 3.39 -4.31 2.15
CA SER A 143 2.69 -3.79 0.97
C SER A 143 3.49 -2.89 0.03
N GLN A 144 4.75 -2.53 0.33
CA GLN A 144 5.55 -1.69 -0.55
C GLN A 144 5.76 -2.36 -1.91
N GLN A 145 5.49 -1.60 -2.97
CA GLN A 145 5.54 -2.11 -4.32
C GLN A 145 6.96 -2.05 -4.93
N THR A 146 7.52 -3.21 -5.28
CA THR A 146 8.74 -3.37 -6.07
C THR A 146 8.39 -3.84 -7.48
N ILE A 147 9.06 -3.31 -8.51
CA ILE A 147 8.82 -3.69 -9.91
C ILE A 147 10.05 -4.40 -10.47
N CYS A 148 9.84 -5.57 -11.07
CA CYS A 148 10.88 -6.39 -11.68
C CYS A 148 10.52 -6.70 -13.13
N TYR A 149 11.54 -6.86 -13.98
CA TYR A 149 11.36 -7.29 -15.36
C TYR A 149 12.17 -8.56 -15.62
N ASP A 150 11.49 -9.63 -16.02
CA ASP A 150 12.14 -10.83 -16.55
C ASP A 150 12.32 -10.63 -18.05
N ARG A 151 13.54 -10.30 -18.45
CA ARG A 151 13.86 -10.00 -19.84
C ARG A 151 13.84 -11.24 -20.72
N GLU A 152 14.24 -12.39 -20.18
CA GLU A 152 14.34 -13.64 -20.92
C GLU A 152 12.96 -14.18 -21.28
N ASN A 153 12.02 -14.07 -20.35
CA ASN A 153 10.66 -14.56 -20.53
C ASN A 153 9.65 -13.46 -20.91
N SER A 154 10.13 -12.23 -21.09
CA SER A 154 9.31 -11.05 -21.38
C SER A 154 8.15 -10.89 -20.38
N LEU A 155 8.47 -10.82 -19.08
CA LEU A 155 7.49 -10.64 -18.01
C LEU A 155 7.72 -9.33 -17.26
N SER A 156 6.63 -8.73 -16.81
CA SER A 156 6.65 -7.63 -15.85
C SER A 156 6.06 -8.10 -14.53
N ILE A 157 6.73 -7.84 -13.42
CA ILE A 157 6.34 -8.31 -12.10
C ILE A 157 6.16 -7.11 -11.17
N ALA A 158 5.02 -7.03 -10.51
CA ALA A 158 4.77 -6.09 -9.43
C ALA A 158 4.63 -6.87 -8.11
N VAL A 159 5.60 -6.69 -7.22
CA VAL A 159 5.67 -7.34 -5.91
C VAL A 159 5.19 -6.35 -4.85
N ALA A 160 4.06 -6.62 -4.20
CA ALA A 160 3.68 -5.95 -2.95
C ALA A 160 4.08 -6.87 -1.80
N TRP A 161 5.23 -6.55 -1.19
CA TRP A 161 5.89 -7.45 -0.26
C TRP A 161 5.00 -7.75 0.96
N GLY A 162 4.90 -9.03 1.33
CA GLY A 162 4.04 -9.47 2.44
C GLY A 162 2.54 -9.47 2.11
N TYR A 163 2.15 -9.23 0.85
CA TYR A 163 0.74 -9.25 0.44
C TYR A 163 0.51 -10.08 -0.83
N ALA A 164 0.88 -9.56 -2.01
CA ALA A 164 0.56 -10.20 -3.29
C ALA A 164 1.54 -9.82 -4.40
N ILE A 165 1.66 -10.70 -5.39
CA ILE A 165 2.49 -10.51 -6.58
C ILE A 165 1.62 -10.61 -7.82
N GLN A 166 1.77 -9.64 -8.72
CA GLN A 166 1.15 -9.63 -10.03
C GLN A 166 2.21 -9.85 -11.10
N VAL A 167 2.10 -10.93 -11.87
CA VAL A 167 3.00 -11.23 -13.00
C VAL A 167 2.22 -11.02 -14.29
N TYR A 168 2.75 -10.20 -15.19
CA TYR A 168 2.15 -9.81 -16.46
C TYR A 168 2.98 -10.32 -17.63
N GLU A 169 2.31 -10.74 -18.69
CA GLU A 169 2.93 -11.04 -19.97
C GLU A 169 3.32 -9.74 -20.69
N GLY A 170 4.56 -9.69 -21.17
CA GLY A 170 5.13 -8.58 -21.91
C GLY A 170 5.75 -7.48 -21.04
N ASN A 171 6.22 -6.44 -21.73
CA ASN A 171 6.89 -5.28 -21.13
C ASN A 171 5.86 -4.18 -20.79
N ILE A 172 5.36 -4.21 -19.57
CA ILE A 172 4.39 -3.23 -19.07
C ILE A 172 5.15 -2.03 -18.51
N LYS A 173 4.75 -0.81 -18.90
CA LYS A 173 5.43 0.42 -18.46
C LYS A 173 5.28 0.62 -16.96
N VAL A 174 6.34 1.09 -16.29
CA VAL A 174 6.32 1.39 -14.85
C VAL A 174 5.14 2.29 -14.45
N PRO A 175 4.83 3.41 -15.14
CA PRO A 175 3.67 4.24 -14.80
C PRO A 175 2.34 3.48 -14.79
N GLU A 176 2.21 2.47 -15.66
CA GLU A 176 1.04 1.61 -15.67
C GLU A 176 1.05 0.64 -14.48
N LEU A 177 2.18 0.00 -14.17
CA LEU A 177 2.31 -0.95 -13.05
C LEU A 177 2.06 -0.31 -11.68
N ILE A 178 2.50 0.94 -11.49
CA ILE A 178 2.31 1.68 -10.24
C ILE A 178 0.91 2.31 -10.12
N THR A 179 0.14 2.39 -11.20
CA THR A 179 -1.23 2.92 -11.15
C THR A 179 -2.13 1.90 -10.45
N VAL A 180 -2.86 2.37 -9.43
CA VAL A 180 -3.74 1.56 -8.58
C VAL A 180 -4.82 0.88 -9.43
N LEU A 181 -4.94 -0.45 -9.30
CA LEU A 181 -6.03 -1.18 -9.93
C LEU A 181 -7.35 -0.89 -9.20
N ARG A 182 -8.40 -0.52 -9.93
CA ARG A 182 -9.73 -0.27 -9.33
C ARG A 182 -10.45 -1.57 -9.04
N SER A 183 -10.15 -2.18 -7.89
CA SER A 183 -10.85 -3.36 -7.36
C SER A 183 -11.89 -3.03 -6.28
N PHE A 184 -11.97 -1.77 -5.88
CA PHE A 184 -12.85 -1.24 -4.84
C PHE A 184 -13.77 -0.15 -5.42
N ASP A 185 -14.82 0.16 -4.68
CA ASP A 185 -15.73 1.29 -4.93
C ASP A 185 -15.42 2.45 -3.96
N SER A 186 -15.80 3.67 -4.32
CA SER A 186 -15.76 4.81 -3.39
C SER A 186 -16.77 4.63 -2.25
N TRP A 187 -16.51 5.22 -1.08
CA TRP A 187 -17.46 5.33 0.02
C TRP A 187 -18.75 6.08 -0.33
N ASP A 188 -18.77 6.76 -1.47
CA ASP A 188 -19.85 7.63 -1.88
C ASP A 188 -21.12 6.88 -2.32
N LYS A 189 -22.26 7.54 -2.13
CA LYS A 189 -23.57 7.03 -2.58
C LYS A 189 -23.67 6.95 -4.10
N ASP A 190 -23.00 7.84 -4.84
CA ASP A 190 -22.98 7.81 -6.30
C ASP A 190 -21.86 6.90 -6.83
N LYS A 191 -22.20 5.62 -6.97
CA LYS A 191 -21.29 4.60 -7.50
C LYS A 191 -21.02 4.71 -9.00
N ARG A 192 -21.72 5.59 -9.75
CA ARG A 192 -21.57 5.68 -11.21
C ARG A 192 -20.31 6.42 -11.63
N ARG A 193 -19.83 7.36 -10.80
CA ARG A 193 -18.61 8.15 -11.04
C ARG A 193 -17.82 8.31 -9.74
N PRO A 194 -17.15 7.26 -9.25
CA PRO A 194 -16.36 7.35 -8.04
C PRO A 194 -15.19 8.31 -8.24
N TYR A 195 -15.01 9.25 -7.30
CA TYR A 195 -13.89 10.18 -7.28
C TYR A 195 -12.91 9.78 -6.16
N PHE A 196 -11.67 9.52 -6.54
CA PHE A 196 -10.60 9.15 -5.61
C PHE A 196 -9.53 10.25 -5.58
N MET A 197 -8.77 10.31 -4.49
CA MET A 197 -7.62 11.21 -4.36
C MET A 197 -6.39 10.77 -5.16
N PHE A 198 -6.50 9.71 -5.96
CA PHE A 198 -5.42 9.16 -6.77
C PHE A 198 -5.95 8.55 -8.07
N LYS A 199 -5.05 8.40 -9.04
CA LYS A 199 -5.36 7.80 -10.33
C LYS A 199 -5.59 6.30 -10.18
N THR A 200 -6.70 5.82 -10.74
CA THR A 200 -7.00 4.39 -10.84
C THR A 200 -6.99 3.92 -12.30
N LYS A 201 -6.83 2.62 -12.50
CA LYS A 201 -7.02 1.95 -13.80
C LYS A 201 -7.99 0.79 -13.67
N VAL A 202 -8.70 0.46 -14.75
CA VAL A 202 -9.52 -0.76 -14.83
C VAL A 202 -8.67 -1.88 -15.41
N GLU A 203 -8.86 -3.11 -14.93
CA GLU A 203 -8.20 -4.27 -15.51
C GLU A 203 -8.66 -4.47 -16.96
N SER A 204 -7.72 -4.41 -17.89
CA SER A 204 -7.96 -4.62 -19.32
C SER A 204 -7.39 -5.95 -19.81
N ARG A 205 -6.59 -6.65 -19.00
CA ARG A 205 -5.93 -7.89 -19.39
C ARG A 205 -6.75 -9.11 -18.98
N GLY A 206 -6.90 -10.03 -19.93
CA GLY A 206 -7.52 -11.33 -19.68
C GLY A 206 -6.66 -12.22 -18.76
N PRO A 207 -7.25 -13.30 -18.21
CA PRO A 207 -6.59 -14.22 -17.26
C PRO A 207 -5.38 -14.96 -17.84
N CYS A 208 -5.19 -14.96 -19.16
CA CYS A 208 -4.02 -15.54 -19.83
C CYS A 208 -2.78 -14.65 -19.79
N LYS A 209 -2.96 -13.33 -19.69
CA LYS A 209 -1.88 -12.33 -19.79
C LYS A 209 -1.38 -11.86 -18.43
N LYS A 210 -1.94 -12.40 -17.35
CA LYS A 210 -1.64 -12.02 -15.97
C LYS A 210 -1.96 -13.18 -15.02
N MET A 211 -1.13 -13.37 -14.01
CA MET A 211 -1.48 -14.16 -12.83
C MET A 211 -1.28 -13.35 -11.55
N VAL A 212 -1.95 -13.77 -10.47
CA VAL A 212 -1.81 -13.21 -9.12
C VAL A 212 -1.43 -14.32 -8.15
N ALA A 213 -0.43 -14.09 -7.32
CA ALA A 213 -0.05 -14.96 -6.21
C ALA A 213 -0.17 -14.18 -4.91
N PHE A 214 -0.65 -14.82 -3.85
CA PHE A 214 -0.81 -14.21 -2.52
C PHE A 214 0.19 -14.81 -1.55
N LEU A 215 0.56 -14.03 -0.53
CA LEU A 215 1.44 -14.48 0.53
C LEU A 215 0.91 -15.78 1.15
N ASP A 216 1.76 -16.79 1.20
CA ASP A 216 1.51 -18.08 1.83
C ASP A 216 2.26 -18.18 3.16
N SER A 217 3.54 -17.82 3.19
CA SER A 217 4.38 -17.89 4.38
C SER A 217 5.49 -16.83 4.37
N VAL A 218 6.00 -16.50 5.56
CA VAL A 218 7.08 -15.54 5.76
C VAL A 218 7.99 -16.07 6.86
N ASP A 219 9.29 -15.95 6.64
CA ASP A 219 10.32 -16.36 7.58
C ASP A 219 11.48 -15.36 7.58
N SER A 220 12.32 -15.44 8.60
CA SER A 220 13.51 -14.63 8.71
C SER A 220 14.63 -15.34 9.45
N ASN A 221 15.87 -14.99 9.13
CA ASN A 221 17.06 -15.40 9.84
C ASN A 221 18.01 -14.20 9.93
N GLY A 222 18.09 -13.60 11.12
CA GLY A 222 18.75 -12.31 11.31
C GLY A 222 18.11 -11.24 10.43
N ASP A 223 18.94 -10.57 9.63
CA ASP A 223 18.49 -9.51 8.71
C ASP A 223 17.99 -10.05 7.36
N LYS A 224 18.11 -11.36 7.10
CA LYS A 224 17.58 -11.96 5.87
C LYS A 224 16.12 -12.35 6.08
N VAL A 225 15.27 -11.97 5.14
CA VAL A 225 13.84 -12.31 5.14
C VAL A 225 13.46 -12.94 3.81
N TRP A 226 12.55 -13.90 3.85
CA TRP A 226 11.95 -14.45 2.64
C TRP A 226 10.46 -14.68 2.81
N THR A 227 9.75 -14.54 1.70
CA THR A 227 8.29 -14.70 1.63
C THR A 227 7.96 -15.63 0.48
N ASN A 228 7.06 -16.59 0.72
CA ASN A 228 6.56 -17.49 -0.31
C ASN A 228 5.15 -17.07 -0.71
N TYR A 229 4.85 -17.13 -1.99
CA TYR A 229 3.56 -16.74 -2.56
C TYR A 229 3.03 -17.87 -3.41
N THR A 230 1.75 -18.20 -3.22
CA THR A 230 1.07 -19.25 -3.96
C THR A 230 0.08 -18.64 -4.93
N ARG A 231 0.06 -19.16 -6.15
CA ARG A 231 -0.84 -18.71 -7.21
C ARG A 231 -2.30 -18.83 -6.79
N HIS A 232 -3.04 -17.76 -7.00
CA HIS A 232 -4.48 -17.76 -6.89
C HIS A 232 -5.13 -18.02 -8.24
N ARG A 233 -5.95 -19.08 -8.31
CA ARG A 233 -6.73 -19.43 -9.51
C ARG A 233 -8.19 -19.05 -9.29
N VAL A 234 -8.73 -18.24 -10.20
CA VAL A 234 -10.15 -17.89 -10.21
C VAL A 234 -10.93 -19.01 -10.90
N VAL A 235 -11.87 -19.61 -10.18
CA VAL A 235 -12.75 -20.68 -10.69
C VAL A 235 -13.45 -20.19 -11.97
N GLY A 236 -13.46 -21.03 -13.01
CA GLY A 236 -14.12 -20.74 -14.28
C GLY A 236 -13.32 -19.85 -15.27
N LYS A 237 -12.15 -19.33 -14.87
CA LYS A 237 -11.22 -18.65 -15.79
C LYS A 237 -10.04 -19.55 -16.13
N THR A 238 -10.19 -20.37 -17.17
CA THR A 238 -9.09 -21.18 -17.71
C THR A 238 -8.47 -20.50 -18.93
N CYS A 239 -7.15 -20.60 -19.04
CA CYS A 239 -6.43 -20.08 -20.21
C CYS A 239 -6.30 -21.19 -21.26
N THR A 240 -7.01 -21.09 -22.38
CA THR A 240 -6.90 -22.03 -23.50
C THR A 240 -5.83 -21.54 -24.49
N LYS A 241 -4.67 -22.21 -24.45
CA LYS A 241 -3.55 -22.20 -25.42
C LYS A 241 -2.80 -20.88 -25.72
N ASP A 242 -3.38 -19.70 -25.66
CA ASP A 242 -2.70 -18.44 -26.05
C ASP A 242 -2.17 -17.62 -24.86
N GLY A 243 -0.97 -17.95 -24.39
CA GLY A 243 -0.33 -17.19 -23.31
C GLY A 243 1.05 -17.73 -22.94
N ASN A 244 1.87 -16.87 -22.36
CA ASN A 244 3.23 -17.16 -21.91
C ASN A 244 3.30 -18.47 -21.08
N LYS A 245 4.22 -19.37 -21.46
CA LYS A 245 4.37 -20.69 -20.82
C LYS A 245 4.77 -20.58 -19.35
N VAL A 246 5.60 -19.59 -18.99
CA VAL A 246 6.01 -19.36 -17.60
C VAL A 246 4.79 -18.97 -16.77
N ILE A 247 3.99 -17.98 -17.19
CA ILE A 247 2.76 -17.59 -16.48
C ILE A 247 1.78 -18.76 -16.34
N LYS A 248 1.72 -19.67 -17.31
CA LYS A 248 0.85 -20.84 -17.25
C LYS A 248 1.30 -21.85 -16.20
N ASN A 249 2.60 -22.09 -16.08
CA ASN A 249 3.16 -23.14 -15.23
C ASN A 249 3.57 -22.64 -13.84
N LEU A 250 3.80 -21.34 -13.68
CA LEU A 250 4.21 -20.74 -12.41
C LEU A 250 3.13 -20.93 -11.36
N GLU A 251 3.48 -21.54 -10.24
CA GLU A 251 2.60 -21.78 -9.09
C GLU A 251 3.12 -21.12 -7.83
N GLU A 252 4.44 -21.04 -7.68
CA GLU A 252 5.10 -20.53 -6.48
C GLU A 252 6.09 -19.43 -6.83
N ILE A 253 6.14 -18.40 -6.00
CA ILE A 253 7.15 -17.34 -6.10
C ILE A 253 7.77 -17.17 -4.73
N ARG A 254 9.11 -17.13 -4.66
CA ARG A 254 9.85 -16.86 -3.44
C ARG A 254 10.53 -15.52 -3.56
N VAL A 255 10.32 -14.63 -2.61
CA VAL A 255 10.92 -13.30 -2.60
C VAL A 255 11.90 -13.22 -1.44
N HIS A 256 13.16 -13.02 -1.75
CA HIS A 256 14.26 -12.85 -0.80
C HIS A 256 14.64 -11.38 -0.69
N SER A 257 14.95 -10.92 0.52
CA SER A 257 15.47 -9.58 0.74
C SER A 257 16.20 -9.47 2.08
N SER A 258 16.95 -8.40 2.26
CA SER A 258 17.30 -7.94 3.61
C SER A 258 16.17 -7.10 4.20
N LYS A 259 16.00 -7.16 5.53
CA LYS A 259 15.09 -6.25 6.25
C LYS A 259 15.33 -4.82 5.80
N LEU A 260 14.25 -4.09 5.56
CA LEU A 260 14.37 -2.71 5.11
C LEU A 260 14.96 -1.86 6.23
N ASP A 261 16.18 -1.35 6.01
CA ASP A 261 16.78 -0.40 6.93
C ASP A 261 15.92 0.87 6.98
N THR A 262 15.55 1.27 8.19
CA THR A 262 14.71 2.45 8.44
C THR A 262 15.54 3.71 8.70
N TYR A 263 16.85 3.69 8.42
CA TYR A 263 17.69 4.86 8.55
C TYR A 263 17.12 6.07 7.79
N THR A 264 17.40 7.27 8.31
CA THR A 264 16.64 8.49 8.03
C THR A 264 16.54 8.83 6.54
N ARG A 265 17.51 8.43 5.70
CA ARG A 265 17.47 8.67 4.25
C ARG A 265 16.35 7.92 3.55
N GLN A 266 16.13 6.65 3.87
CA GLN A 266 15.08 5.86 3.23
C GLN A 266 13.67 6.28 3.69
N VAL A 267 13.58 6.92 4.86
CA VAL A 267 12.33 7.47 5.40
C VAL A 267 12.07 8.91 4.94
N ARG A 268 13.12 9.72 4.71
CA ARG A 268 13.02 11.11 4.21
C ARG A 268 12.87 11.20 2.69
N ALA A 269 13.59 10.35 1.95
CA ALA A 269 13.62 10.33 0.50
C ALA A 269 13.58 8.87 0.02
N PRO A 270 12.42 8.20 0.12
CA PRO A 270 12.29 6.80 -0.24
C PRO A 270 12.59 6.59 -1.74
N ARG A 271 13.48 5.63 -2.02
CA ARG A 271 13.72 5.11 -3.37
C ARG A 271 13.27 3.67 -3.44
N ARG A 272 12.55 3.32 -4.51
CA ARG A 272 12.12 1.95 -4.76
C ARG A 272 13.35 1.05 -4.91
N HIS A 273 13.30 -0.13 -4.30
CA HIS A 273 14.34 -1.14 -4.48
C HIS A 273 14.26 -1.77 -5.87
N CYS A 274 15.39 -2.32 -6.30
CA CYS A 274 15.52 -3.09 -7.53
C CYS A 274 15.41 -4.57 -7.20
N CYS A 275 15.31 -5.40 -8.23
CA CYS A 275 15.20 -6.83 -8.05
C CYS A 275 15.77 -7.62 -9.22
N ASP A 276 16.33 -8.77 -8.86
CA ASP A 276 16.82 -9.76 -9.81
C ASP A 276 15.87 -10.97 -9.78
N ILE A 277 15.63 -11.56 -10.95
CA ILE A 277 14.73 -12.70 -11.12
C ILE A 277 15.53 -13.90 -11.58
N SER A 278 15.23 -15.07 -11.03
CA SER A 278 15.74 -16.34 -11.49
C SER A 278 14.66 -17.41 -11.46
N LEU A 279 14.52 -18.19 -12.52
CA LEU A 279 13.65 -19.37 -12.52
C LEU A 279 14.33 -20.50 -11.74
N SER A 280 13.72 -20.93 -10.64
CA SER A 280 14.24 -22.01 -9.80
C SER A 280 13.77 -23.38 -10.26
N SER A 281 12.62 -23.45 -10.93
CA SER A 281 12.08 -24.65 -11.59
C SER A 281 11.10 -24.24 -12.70
N GLN A 282 10.44 -25.22 -13.34
CA GLN A 282 9.39 -24.93 -14.31
C GLN A 282 8.13 -24.27 -13.70
N ASN A 283 7.93 -24.42 -12.39
CA ASN A 283 6.74 -23.93 -11.68
C ASN A 283 7.07 -22.94 -10.55
N SER A 284 8.34 -22.58 -10.35
CA SER A 284 8.79 -21.71 -9.27
C SER A 284 9.75 -20.63 -9.77
N MET A 285 9.65 -19.45 -9.16
CA MET A 285 10.45 -18.27 -9.47
C MET A 285 10.99 -17.66 -8.19
N ASP A 286 12.26 -17.28 -8.21
CA ASP A 286 12.91 -16.56 -7.12
C ASP A 286 13.13 -15.11 -7.52
N ILE A 287 12.77 -14.18 -6.63
CA ILE A 287 12.95 -12.74 -6.79
C ILE A 287 13.81 -12.25 -5.63
N HIS A 288 14.91 -11.58 -5.93
CA HIS A 288 15.81 -11.03 -4.93
C HIS A 288 15.68 -9.51 -4.92
N ILE A 289 15.07 -8.94 -3.88
CA ILE A 289 14.94 -7.49 -3.72
C ILE A 289 16.19 -6.93 -3.03
N ARG A 290 16.78 -5.90 -3.62
CA ARG A 290 17.99 -5.23 -3.14
C ARG A 290 17.96 -3.72 -3.39
N PRO A 291 18.77 -2.93 -2.68
CA PRO A 291 19.00 -1.54 -3.07
C PRO A 291 19.43 -1.45 -4.54
N CYS A 292 18.89 -0.48 -5.26
CA CYS A 292 19.36 -0.16 -6.60
C CYS A 292 20.76 0.45 -6.54
N GLY A 293 21.59 0.20 -7.55
CA GLY A 293 22.76 1.01 -7.83
C GLY A 293 22.39 2.47 -8.08
N ILE A 294 23.35 3.40 -7.95
CA ILE A 294 23.11 4.85 -8.04
C ILE A 294 22.33 5.20 -9.32
N ASP A 295 22.81 4.74 -10.47
CA ASP A 295 22.20 5.00 -11.79
C ASP A 295 21.38 3.81 -12.32
N GLU A 296 21.11 2.81 -11.49
CA GLU A 296 20.35 1.63 -11.90
C GLU A 296 18.88 1.98 -12.12
N LEU A 297 18.41 1.69 -13.34
CA LEU A 297 17.05 1.89 -13.78
C LEU A 297 16.29 0.55 -13.76
N ILE A 298 15.03 0.60 -13.33
CA ILE A 298 14.10 -0.52 -13.49
C ILE A 298 13.65 -0.51 -14.97
N THR A 299 14.34 -1.27 -15.83
CA THR A 299 14.06 -1.26 -17.27
C THR A 299 13.62 -2.62 -17.82
N MET A 300 12.62 -2.54 -18.68
CA MET A 300 12.24 -3.60 -19.61
C MET A 300 13.33 -3.82 -20.68
N SER A 301 13.27 -4.94 -21.39
CA SER A 301 14.07 -5.13 -22.62
C SER A 301 13.65 -4.10 -23.67
N PRO A 302 14.61 -3.50 -24.40
CA PRO A 302 14.31 -2.65 -25.55
C PRO A 302 13.56 -3.40 -26.65
#